data_AF-A0A6I0DU79-F1
#
_entry.id   AF-A0A6I0DU79-F1
#
_cell.length_a   1.000
_cell.length_b   1.000
_cell.length_c   1.000
_cell.angle_alpha   90.00
_cell.angle_beta   90.00
_cell.angle_gamma   90.00
#
_symmetry.space_group_name_H-M   'P 1'
#
loop_
_entity.id
_entity.type
_entity.pdbx_description
1 polymer ?
#
loop_
_entity_poly.entity_id
_entity_poly.type
_entity_poly.pdbx_seq_one_letter_code
_entity_poly.pdbx_strand_id
1 'polypeptide(L)'
;MDKLETSVKLISPAKINGEWQGAGQIVMVTQKQLLHLVQAKAVDPSVLDDLDDGDDRDLGNNDFDRAVAAKAEQIVSETMDTIVSQALTAKEAEINAAADLRVAKAEQDATAQIEAAQNKVNDQIAAIREEARKASVENISSIVDWLKVEENTRAVSKLSEEKAAKAVSEALGREITAPEFKTAAAALSMSK
;
A
#
# COMPACT_ATOMS: atom_id res chain seq x y z
N MET A 1 -21.53 -33.51 63.09
CA MET A 1 -20.29 -33.13 63.79
C MET A 1 -20.71 -32.82 65.21
N ASP A 2 -20.53 -33.78 66.11
CA ASP A 2 -20.88 -33.63 67.51
C ASP A 2 -20.05 -32.47 68.08
N LYS A 3 -20.75 -31.47 68.64
CA LYS A 3 -20.09 -30.35 69.31
C LYS A 3 -19.45 -30.94 70.56
N LEU A 4 -18.13 -31.05 70.57
CA LEU A 4 -17.38 -31.37 71.77
C LEU A 4 -17.66 -30.25 72.78
N GLU A 5 -18.54 -30.55 73.73
CA GLU A 5 -18.87 -29.68 74.85
C GLU A 5 -17.96 -30.05 76.02
N THR A 6 -17.23 -29.06 76.53
CA THR A 6 -16.31 -29.21 77.65
C THR A 6 -16.92 -28.57 78.90
N SER A 7 -16.79 -29.26 80.03
CA SER A 7 -17.22 -28.76 81.34
C SER A 7 -16.14 -27.83 81.91
N VAL A 8 -16.48 -26.57 82.17
CA VAL A 8 -15.53 -25.58 82.69
C VAL A 8 -16.06 -24.86 83.91
N LYS A 9 -15.19 -24.58 84.89
CA LYS A 9 -15.53 -23.81 86.08
C LYS A 9 -15.30 -22.32 85.83
N LEU A 10 -16.34 -21.51 86.03
CA LEU A 10 -16.25 -20.07 85.89
C LEU A 10 -15.51 -19.45 87.08
N ILE A 11 -14.56 -18.57 86.80
CA ILE A 11 -13.86 -17.74 87.79
C ILE A 11 -14.47 -16.34 87.92
N SER A 12 -15.26 -15.92 86.92
CA SER A 12 -16.06 -14.69 86.97
C SER A 12 -17.44 -14.90 86.34
N PRO A 13 -18.45 -14.04 86.65
CA PRO A 13 -19.76 -14.14 86.01
C PRO A 13 -19.65 -13.97 84.50
N ALA A 14 -20.34 -14.81 83.73
CA ALA A 14 -20.31 -14.77 82.27
C ALA A 14 -21.67 -15.15 81.68
N LYS A 15 -21.93 -14.64 80.48
CA LYS A 15 -23.15 -14.93 79.73
C LYS A 15 -22.91 -16.11 78.79
N ILE A 16 -23.58 -17.22 79.01
CA ILE A 16 -23.44 -18.46 78.25
C ILE A 16 -24.82 -18.87 77.74
N ASN A 17 -24.94 -19.12 76.44
CA ASN A 17 -26.21 -19.46 75.77
C ASN A 17 -27.37 -18.48 76.06
N GLY A 18 -27.06 -17.22 76.39
CA GLY A 18 -28.06 -16.19 76.67
C GLY A 18 -28.35 -15.96 78.15
N GLU A 19 -27.91 -16.85 79.04
CA GLU A 19 -28.13 -16.78 80.48
C GLU A 19 -26.87 -16.36 81.24
N TRP A 20 -27.06 -15.61 82.34
CA TRP A 20 -25.96 -15.22 83.22
C TRP A 20 -25.65 -16.33 84.21
N GLN A 21 -24.42 -16.81 84.18
CA GLN A 21 -23.88 -17.81 85.09
C GLN A 21 -22.93 -17.11 86.06
N GLY A 22 -23.02 -17.42 87.35
CA GLY A 22 -22.23 -16.83 88.42
C GLY A 22 -20.83 -17.44 88.53
N ALA A 23 -19.92 -16.70 89.18
CA ALA A 23 -18.59 -17.22 89.50
C ALA A 23 -18.68 -18.48 90.39
N GLY A 24 -17.84 -19.46 90.11
CA GLY A 24 -17.78 -20.74 90.80
C GLY A 24 -18.68 -21.84 90.23
N GLN A 25 -19.60 -21.51 89.30
CA GLN A 25 -20.45 -22.48 88.63
C GLN A 25 -19.69 -23.27 87.55
N ILE A 26 -20.07 -24.53 87.37
CA ILE A 26 -19.57 -25.41 86.30
C ILE A 26 -20.58 -25.41 85.17
N VAL A 27 -20.12 -25.13 83.95
CA VAL A 27 -20.96 -24.92 82.77
C VAL A 27 -20.41 -25.71 81.59
N MET A 28 -21.30 -26.29 80.78
CA MET A 28 -20.93 -26.95 79.53
C MET A 28 -20.83 -25.92 78.42
N VAL A 29 -19.68 -25.86 77.75
CA VAL A 29 -19.42 -24.88 76.69
C VAL A 29 -18.78 -25.56 75.50
N THR A 30 -19.09 -25.06 74.30
CA THR A 30 -18.37 -25.47 73.08
C THR A 30 -16.94 -24.92 73.09
N GLN A 31 -16.00 -25.54 72.37
CA GLN A 31 -14.62 -25.04 72.24
C GLN A 31 -14.54 -23.56 71.82
N LYS A 32 -15.41 -23.12 70.89
CA LYS A 32 -15.47 -21.71 70.48
C LYS A 32 -15.88 -20.79 71.63
N GLN A 33 -16.85 -21.21 72.44
CA GLN A 33 -17.29 -20.46 73.62
C GLN A 33 -16.21 -20.44 74.70
N LEU A 34 -15.50 -21.55 74.89
CA LEU A 34 -14.38 -21.64 75.83
C LEU A 34 -13.28 -20.62 75.48
N LEU A 35 -12.90 -20.51 74.21
CA LEU A 35 -11.92 -19.51 73.77
C LEU A 35 -12.38 -18.08 74.11
N HIS A 36 -13.66 -17.77 73.89
CA HIS A 36 -14.24 -16.46 74.23
C HIS A 36 -14.27 -16.21 75.75
N LEU A 37 -14.54 -17.25 76.55
CA LEU A 37 -14.56 -17.14 78.02
C LEU A 37 -13.16 -16.93 78.60
N VAL A 38 -12.13 -17.58 78.03
CA VAL A 38 -10.73 -17.35 78.40
C VAL A 38 -10.31 -15.92 78.05
N GLN A 39 -10.64 -15.43 76.85
CA GLN A 39 -10.41 -14.02 76.47
C GLN A 39 -11.12 -13.04 77.40
N ALA A 40 -12.34 -13.36 77.83
CA ALA A 40 -13.11 -12.57 78.78
C ALA A 40 -12.64 -12.72 80.24
N LYS A 41 -11.60 -13.54 80.50
CA LYS A 41 -11.08 -13.87 81.84
C LYS A 41 -12.13 -14.49 82.77
N ALA A 42 -13.12 -15.16 82.18
CA ALA A 42 -14.19 -15.83 82.90
C ALA A 42 -13.88 -17.29 83.25
N VAL A 43 -12.85 -17.87 82.64
CA VAL A 43 -12.33 -19.22 82.90
C VAL A 43 -10.80 -19.16 82.95
N ASP A 44 -10.18 -20.06 83.71
CA ASP A 44 -8.72 -20.19 83.80
C ASP A 44 -8.13 -20.62 82.42
N PRO A 45 -7.09 -19.94 81.90
CA PRO A 45 -6.44 -20.30 80.65
C PRO A 45 -5.89 -21.73 80.61
N SER A 46 -5.53 -22.32 81.75
CA SER A 46 -5.00 -23.70 81.83
C SER A 46 -5.99 -24.75 81.34
N VAL A 47 -7.29 -24.42 81.25
CA VAL A 47 -8.32 -25.30 80.68
C VAL A 47 -8.13 -25.52 79.16
N LEU A 48 -7.35 -24.66 78.50
CA LEU A 48 -6.99 -24.85 77.09
C LEU A 48 -5.88 -25.89 76.90
N ASP A 49 -5.07 -26.15 77.92
CA ASP A 49 -3.98 -27.13 77.83
C ASP A 49 -4.55 -28.57 77.71
N ASP A 50 -5.71 -28.82 78.31
CA ASP A 50 -6.46 -30.08 78.20
C ASP A 50 -7.22 -30.23 76.86
N LEU A 51 -7.23 -29.20 75.99
CA LEU A 51 -7.82 -29.29 74.64
C LEU A 51 -6.80 -29.68 73.58
N ASP A 52 -5.51 -29.70 73.92
CA ASP A 52 -4.43 -30.11 73.03
C ASP A 52 -4.32 -31.65 73.01
N ASP A 53 -5.42 -32.30 72.65
CA ASP A 53 -5.50 -33.74 72.40
C ASP A 53 -4.79 -34.06 71.08
N GLY A 54 -3.46 -33.89 71.03
CA GLY A 54 -2.48 -34.67 70.25
C GLY A 54 -2.79 -35.02 68.79
N ASP A 55 -3.70 -34.33 68.13
CA ASP A 55 -4.09 -34.57 66.76
C ASP A 55 -3.26 -33.61 65.92
N ASP A 56 -1.96 -33.90 65.86
CA ASP A 56 -1.06 -33.57 64.75
C ASP A 56 -1.60 -34.24 63.48
N ARG A 57 -2.84 -33.88 63.10
CA ARG A 57 -3.25 -33.91 61.72
C ARG A 57 -2.24 -33.02 61.06
N ASP A 58 -1.34 -33.67 60.33
CA ASP A 58 -0.44 -33.13 59.34
C ASP A 58 -1.30 -32.27 58.39
N LEU A 59 -1.63 -31.04 58.81
CA LEU A 59 -2.47 -30.11 58.09
C LEU A 59 -1.60 -29.51 56.99
N GLY A 60 -1.36 -30.30 55.94
CA GLY A 60 -1.45 -29.83 54.57
C GLY A 60 -0.42 -28.80 54.10
N ASN A 61 0.80 -28.77 54.64
CA ASN A 61 1.87 -27.98 53.99
C ASN A 61 2.10 -28.44 52.53
N ASN A 62 2.01 -29.74 52.27
CA ASN A 62 2.20 -30.30 50.92
C ASN A 62 1.07 -29.93 49.93
N ASP A 63 -0.17 -29.74 50.41
CA ASP A 63 -1.30 -29.41 49.54
C ASP A 63 -1.34 -27.92 49.18
N PHE A 64 -1.00 -27.05 50.14
CA PHE A 64 -0.86 -25.62 49.88
C PHE A 64 0.31 -25.35 48.93
N ASP A 65 1.48 -25.94 49.19
CA ASP A 65 2.66 -25.77 48.33
C ASP A 65 2.40 -26.29 46.91
N ARG A 66 1.67 -27.40 46.78
CA ARG A 66 1.25 -27.94 45.47
C ARG A 66 0.24 -27.03 44.76
N ALA A 67 -0.70 -26.44 45.48
CA ALA A 67 -1.67 -25.50 44.92
C ALA A 67 -1.00 -24.20 44.47
N VAL A 68 -0.04 -23.69 45.26
CA VAL A 68 0.76 -22.50 44.91
C VAL A 68 1.64 -22.78 43.70
N ALA A 69 2.31 -23.94 43.64
CA ALA A 69 3.11 -24.34 42.49
C ALA A 69 2.26 -24.44 41.20
N ALA A 70 1.12 -25.12 41.27
CA ALA A 70 0.20 -25.23 40.13
C ALA A 70 -0.34 -23.87 39.68
N LYS A 71 -0.62 -22.96 40.63
CA LYS A 71 -1.08 -21.61 40.29
C LYS A 71 0.04 -20.75 39.68
N ALA A 72 1.28 -20.90 40.15
CA ALA A 72 2.44 -20.25 39.57
C ALA A 72 2.69 -20.72 38.13
N GLU A 73 2.61 -22.04 37.88
CA GLU A 73 2.70 -22.61 36.52
C GLU A 73 1.62 -22.06 35.60
N GLN A 74 0.37 -21.97 36.07
CA GLN A 74 -0.72 -21.39 35.29
C GLN A 74 -0.45 -19.92 34.93
N ILE A 75 -0.04 -19.11 35.90
CA ILE A 75 0.26 -17.69 35.68
C ILE A 75 1.42 -17.54 34.68
N VAL A 76 2.46 -18.38 34.79
CA VAL A 76 3.59 -18.37 33.85
C VAL A 76 3.14 -18.73 32.45
N SER A 77 2.32 -19.77 32.28
CA SER A 77 1.79 -20.18 30.98
C SER A 77 0.96 -19.06 30.34
N GLU A 78 0.00 -18.50 31.07
CA GLU A 78 -0.87 -17.42 30.56
C GLU A 78 -0.07 -16.15 30.22
N THR A 79 0.95 -15.84 31.03
CA THR A 79 1.85 -14.70 30.79
C THR A 79 2.71 -14.92 29.56
N MET A 80 3.27 -16.13 29.40
CA MET A 80 4.06 -16.49 28.21
C MET A 80 3.22 -16.43 26.94
N ASP A 81 2.00 -16.97 26.96
CA ASP A 81 1.09 -16.94 25.80
C ASP A 81 0.76 -15.50 25.40
N THR A 82 0.51 -14.63 26.38
CA THR A 82 0.25 -13.21 26.14
C THR A 82 1.47 -12.51 25.54
N ILE A 83 2.67 -12.74 26.09
CA ILE A 83 3.92 -12.15 25.58
C ILE A 83 4.21 -12.63 24.15
N VAL A 84 4.07 -13.93 23.89
CA VAL A 84 4.31 -14.52 22.57
C VAL A 84 3.31 -13.98 21.55
N SER A 85 2.03 -13.89 21.90
CA SER A 85 1.00 -13.32 21.03
C SER A 85 1.30 -11.86 20.68
N GLN A 86 1.64 -11.02 21.66
CA GLN A 86 1.98 -9.62 21.43
C GLN A 86 3.24 -9.47 20.58
N ALA A 87 4.27 -10.29 20.83
CA ALA A 87 5.50 -10.28 20.05
C ALA A 87 5.26 -10.67 18.58
N LEU A 88 4.42 -11.68 18.34
CA LEU A 88 4.02 -12.09 16.98
C LEU A 88 3.27 -10.97 16.26
N THR A 89 2.26 -10.36 16.89
CA THR A 89 1.50 -9.26 16.29
C THR A 89 2.38 -8.06 15.99
N ALA A 90 3.29 -7.69 16.88
CA ALA A 90 4.24 -6.60 16.63
C ALA A 90 5.16 -6.93 15.45
N LYS A 91 5.64 -8.18 15.35
CA LYS A 91 6.49 -8.61 14.24
C LYS A 91 5.76 -8.62 12.91
N GLU A 92 4.52 -9.09 12.88
CA GLU A 92 3.66 -9.05 11.69
C GLU A 92 3.39 -7.60 11.26
N ALA A 93 3.13 -6.69 12.20
CA ALA A 93 2.95 -5.27 11.91
C ALA A 93 4.23 -4.65 11.31
N GLU A 94 5.42 -4.96 11.83
CA GLU A 94 6.70 -4.53 11.25
C GLU A 94 6.90 -5.04 9.82
N ILE A 95 6.59 -6.32 9.58
CA ILE A 95 6.71 -6.95 8.25
C ILE A 95 5.76 -6.28 7.26
N ASN A 96 4.50 -6.06 7.66
CA ASN A 96 3.50 -5.43 6.82
C ASN A 96 3.88 -3.97 6.51
N ALA A 97 4.31 -3.20 7.51
CA ALA A 97 4.76 -1.82 7.29
C ALA A 97 5.96 -1.74 6.34
N ALA A 98 6.91 -2.67 6.44
CA ALA A 98 8.04 -2.75 5.53
C ALA A 98 7.62 -3.16 4.10
N ALA A 99 6.62 -4.03 3.97
CA ALA A 99 6.04 -4.40 2.68
C ALA A 99 5.31 -3.22 2.03
N ASP A 100 4.46 -2.52 2.79
CA ASP A 100 3.72 -1.34 2.32
C ASP A 100 4.67 -0.23 1.84
N LEU A 101 5.75 0.03 2.58
CA LEU A 101 6.75 1.00 2.17
C LEU A 101 7.45 0.62 0.86
N ARG A 102 7.73 -0.67 0.65
CA ARG A 102 8.32 -1.16 -0.61
C ARG A 102 7.36 -1.02 -1.78
N VAL A 103 6.08 -1.33 -1.57
CA VAL A 103 5.03 -1.18 -2.59
C VAL A 103 4.87 0.28 -2.95
N ALA A 104 4.71 1.18 -1.97
CA ALA A 104 4.56 2.61 -2.22
C ALA A 104 5.74 3.20 -2.99
N LYS A 105 6.97 2.78 -2.66
CA LYS A 105 8.17 3.20 -3.40
C LYS A 105 8.18 2.66 -4.83
N ALA A 106 7.81 1.39 -5.03
CA ALA A 106 7.74 0.80 -6.36
C ALA A 106 6.66 1.46 -7.23
N GLU A 107 5.52 1.81 -6.66
CA GLU A 107 4.45 2.57 -7.34
C GLU A 107 4.95 3.96 -7.76
N GLN A 108 5.61 4.68 -6.85
CA GLN A 108 6.19 5.99 -7.16
C GLN A 108 7.24 5.91 -8.29
N ASP A 109 8.15 4.93 -8.22
CA ASP A 109 9.17 4.71 -9.25
C ASP A 109 8.52 4.33 -10.59
N ALA A 110 7.46 3.52 -10.57
CA ALA A 110 6.72 3.15 -11.77
C ALA A 110 6.01 4.35 -12.40
N THR A 111 5.35 5.20 -11.61
CA THR A 111 4.72 6.44 -12.11
C THR A 111 5.75 7.35 -12.77
N ALA A 112 6.90 7.57 -12.13
CA ALA A 112 7.96 8.39 -12.70
C ALA A 112 8.50 7.83 -14.02
N GLN A 113 8.65 6.50 -14.13
CA GLN A 113 9.07 5.86 -15.37
C GLN A 113 8.03 5.99 -16.49
N ILE A 114 6.74 5.88 -16.16
CA ILE A 114 5.65 6.06 -17.13
C ILE A 114 5.64 7.49 -17.65
N GLU A 115 5.74 8.49 -16.78
CA GLU A 115 5.80 9.90 -17.18
C GLU A 115 7.03 10.20 -18.05
N ALA A 116 8.20 9.69 -17.67
CA ALA A 116 9.42 9.85 -18.46
C ALA A 116 9.29 9.20 -19.85
N ALA A 117 8.67 8.01 -19.93
CA ALA A 117 8.41 7.33 -21.19
C ALA A 117 7.42 8.11 -22.07
N GLN A 118 6.34 8.64 -21.49
CA GLN A 118 5.36 9.47 -22.20
C GLN A 118 6.00 10.74 -22.77
N ASN A 119 6.82 11.43 -21.97
CA ASN A 119 7.53 12.63 -22.43
C ASN A 119 8.47 12.30 -23.59
N LYS A 120 9.25 11.22 -23.48
CA LYS A 120 10.14 10.77 -24.56
C LYS A 120 9.38 10.45 -25.85
N VAL A 121 8.23 9.80 -25.76
CA VAL A 121 7.38 9.51 -26.93
C VAL A 121 6.85 10.81 -27.54
N ASN A 122 6.38 11.75 -26.72
CA ASN A 122 5.90 13.04 -27.20
C ASN A 122 7.00 13.84 -27.91
N ASP A 123 8.22 13.84 -27.38
CA ASP A 123 9.38 14.49 -28.00
C ASP A 123 9.73 13.84 -29.33
N GLN A 124 9.72 12.51 -29.41
CA GLN A 124 9.94 11.78 -30.66
C GLN A 124 8.86 12.09 -31.70
N ILE A 125 7.59 12.14 -31.30
CA ILE A 125 6.49 12.52 -32.19
C ILE A 125 6.66 13.96 -32.68
N ALA A 126 7.04 14.90 -31.80
CA ALA A 126 7.29 16.28 -32.17
C ALA A 126 8.45 16.40 -33.18
N ALA A 127 9.55 15.67 -32.95
CA ALA A 127 10.68 15.63 -33.86
C ALA A 127 10.31 15.05 -35.23
N ILE A 128 9.56 13.94 -35.28
CA ILE A 128 9.08 13.33 -36.52
C ILE A 128 8.16 14.30 -37.28
N ARG A 129 7.25 15.00 -36.58
CA ARG A 129 6.36 15.99 -37.20
C ARG A 129 7.13 17.15 -37.81
N GLU A 130 8.15 17.65 -37.12
CA GLU A 130 8.97 18.74 -37.64
C GLU A 130 9.79 18.31 -38.85
N GLU A 131 10.36 17.10 -38.81
CA GLU A 131 11.10 16.55 -39.96
C GLU A 131 10.17 16.36 -41.18
N ALA A 132 8.97 15.80 -40.97
CA ALA A 132 7.97 15.66 -42.03
C ALA A 132 7.53 17.03 -42.59
N ARG A 133 7.42 18.06 -41.75
CA ARG A 133 7.10 19.42 -42.18
C ARG A 133 8.22 20.00 -43.04
N LYS A 134 9.49 19.84 -42.65
CA LYS A 134 10.64 20.29 -43.45
C LYS A 134 10.70 19.60 -44.80
N ALA A 135 10.58 18.28 -44.82
CA ALA A 135 10.55 17.50 -46.06
C ALA A 135 9.38 17.93 -46.97
N SER A 136 8.21 18.23 -46.40
CA SER A 136 7.08 18.74 -47.16
C SER A 136 7.36 20.12 -47.76
N VAL A 137 7.99 21.03 -47.00
CA VAL A 137 8.36 22.36 -47.50
C VAL A 137 9.37 22.25 -48.65
N GLU A 138 10.37 21.39 -48.52
CA GLU A 138 11.38 21.14 -49.55
C GLU A 138 10.78 20.54 -50.83
N ASN A 139 9.88 19.56 -50.68
CA ASN A 139 9.14 18.98 -51.81
C ASN A 139 8.27 20.04 -52.52
N ILE A 140 7.54 20.87 -51.76
CA ILE A 140 6.72 21.94 -52.34
C ILE A 140 7.61 22.94 -53.10
N SER A 141 8.75 23.34 -52.54
CA SER A 141 9.69 24.23 -53.22
C SER A 141 10.17 23.65 -54.55
N SER A 142 10.56 22.37 -54.55
CA SER A 142 11.00 21.68 -55.77
C SER A 142 9.91 21.60 -56.83
N ILE A 143 8.65 21.36 -56.42
CA ILE A 143 7.50 21.35 -57.34
C ILE A 143 7.27 22.75 -57.93
N VAL A 144 7.35 23.79 -57.12
CA VAL A 144 7.19 25.18 -57.58
C VAL A 144 8.27 25.55 -58.59
N ASP A 145 9.52 25.19 -58.34
CA ASP A 145 10.62 25.47 -59.26
C ASP A 145 10.46 24.70 -60.58
N TRP A 146 10.03 23.43 -60.52
CA TRP A 146 9.70 22.65 -61.71
C TRP A 146 8.56 23.29 -62.53
N LEU A 147 7.48 23.75 -61.87
CA LEU A 147 6.36 24.42 -62.54
C LEU A 147 6.81 25.70 -63.26
N LYS A 148 7.70 26.50 -62.66
CA LYS A 148 8.28 27.68 -63.31
C LYS A 148 9.08 27.32 -64.56
N VAL A 149 9.86 26.24 -64.52
CA VAL A 149 10.62 25.76 -65.68
C VAL A 149 9.67 25.30 -66.80
N GLU A 150 8.62 24.56 -66.46
CA GLU A 150 7.60 24.11 -67.41
C GLU A 150 6.86 25.30 -68.07
N GLU A 151 6.47 26.31 -67.29
CA GLU A 151 5.83 27.53 -67.80
C GLU A 151 6.76 28.31 -68.74
N ASN A 152 8.02 28.49 -68.36
CA ASN A 152 9.02 29.14 -69.20
C ASN A 152 9.25 28.36 -70.50
N THR A 153 9.29 27.02 -70.42
CA THR A 153 9.46 26.17 -71.61
C THR A 153 8.29 26.35 -72.58
N ARG A 154 7.05 26.35 -72.08
CA ARG A 154 5.86 26.63 -72.90
C ARG A 154 5.87 28.03 -73.51
N ALA A 155 6.33 29.03 -72.78
CA ALA A 155 6.45 30.40 -73.28
C ALA A 155 7.48 30.48 -74.43
N VAL A 156 8.63 29.82 -74.30
CA VAL A 156 9.64 29.75 -75.37
C VAL A 156 9.10 29.02 -76.60
N SER A 157 8.40 27.90 -76.43
CA SER A 157 7.77 27.18 -77.54
C SER A 157 6.79 28.06 -78.31
N LYS A 158 5.87 28.75 -77.61
CA LYS A 158 4.93 29.68 -78.26
C LYS A 158 5.63 30.80 -79.02
N LEU A 159 6.64 31.44 -78.41
CA LEU A 159 7.43 32.48 -79.08
C LEU A 159 8.17 31.94 -80.31
N SER A 160 8.64 30.69 -80.26
CA SER A 160 9.30 30.06 -81.41
C SER A 160 8.32 29.77 -82.55
N GLU A 161 7.11 29.32 -82.23
CA GLU A 161 6.02 29.10 -83.20
C GLU A 161 5.58 30.43 -83.83
N GLU A 162 5.39 31.48 -83.03
CA GLU A 162 5.04 32.82 -83.53
C GLU A 162 6.12 33.38 -84.46
N LYS A 163 7.40 33.21 -84.13
CA LYS A 163 8.51 33.62 -84.99
C LYS A 163 8.56 32.81 -86.28
N ALA A 164 8.33 31.50 -86.23
CA ALA A 164 8.28 30.64 -87.41
C ALA A 164 7.10 31.03 -88.32
N ALA A 165 5.91 31.23 -87.74
CA ALA A 165 4.73 31.69 -88.46
C ALA A 165 4.96 33.06 -89.11
N LYS A 166 5.58 34.00 -88.39
CA LYS A 166 5.94 35.31 -88.93
C LYS A 166 6.94 35.19 -90.08
N ALA A 167 8.01 34.41 -89.94
CA ALA A 167 9.00 34.20 -90.99
C ALA A 167 8.39 33.56 -92.25
N VAL A 168 7.47 32.60 -92.07
CA VAL A 168 6.71 32.01 -93.18
C VAL A 168 5.80 33.05 -93.84
N SER A 169 5.11 33.89 -93.06
CA SER A 169 4.27 34.96 -93.61
C SER A 169 5.08 36.04 -94.35
N GLU A 170 6.30 36.35 -93.89
CA GLU A 170 7.21 37.27 -94.57
C GLU A 170 7.79 36.65 -95.85
N ALA A 171 8.08 35.35 -95.85
CA ALA A 171 8.52 34.62 -97.04
C ALA A 171 7.40 34.49 -98.10
N LEU A 172 6.16 34.24 -97.67
CA LEU A 172 4.98 34.20 -98.54
C LEU A 172 4.50 35.60 -98.97
N GLY A 173 4.63 36.61 -98.11
CA GLY A 173 4.44 38.02 -98.48
C GLY A 173 5.55 38.54 -99.42
N ARG A 174 6.68 37.83 -99.46
CA ARG A 174 7.71 37.90 -100.50
C ARG A 174 7.51 36.84 -101.60
N GLU A 175 6.29 36.36 -101.84
CA GLU A 175 5.96 35.68 -103.10
C GLU A 175 6.20 36.64 -104.25
N ILE A 176 7.36 36.45 -104.87
CA ILE A 176 7.69 36.62 -106.27
C ILE A 176 6.82 37.69 -106.93
N THR A 177 7.33 38.93 -106.96
CA THR A 177 6.86 39.88 -107.94
C THR A 177 6.88 39.19 -109.31
N ALA A 178 5.79 39.36 -110.06
CA ALA A 178 5.51 38.70 -111.32
C ALA A 178 6.60 38.72 -112.43
N PRO A 179 7.73 39.48 -112.38
CA PRO A 179 8.76 39.34 -113.40
C PRO A 179 9.53 38.00 -113.39
N GLU A 180 9.71 37.34 -112.24
CA GLU A 180 10.67 36.22 -112.16
C GLU A 180 10.09 34.87 -112.61
N PHE A 181 8.76 34.67 -112.50
CA PHE A 181 8.10 33.48 -113.06
C PHE A 181 8.13 33.46 -114.59
N LYS A 182 8.09 34.62 -115.26
CA LYS A 182 8.18 34.69 -116.73
C LYS A 182 9.58 34.31 -117.23
N THR A 183 10.63 34.65 -116.51
CA THR A 183 12.01 34.34 -116.89
C THR A 183 12.34 32.85 -116.69
N ALA A 184 11.86 32.24 -115.61
CA ALA A 184 12.09 30.81 -115.35
C ALA A 184 11.29 29.90 -116.32
N ALA A 185 10.05 30.28 -116.66
CA ALA A 185 9.25 29.54 -117.65
C ALA A 185 9.81 29.67 -119.08
N ALA A 186 10.36 30.84 -119.45
CA ALA A 186 11.00 31.04 -120.75
C ALA A 186 12.32 30.25 -120.90
N ALA A 187 13.10 30.11 -119.83
CA ALA A 187 14.33 29.31 -119.84
C ALA A 187 14.05 27.79 -119.99
N LEU A 188 12.95 27.29 -119.40
CA LEU A 188 12.59 25.87 -119.51
C LEU A 188 11.98 25.50 -120.88
N SER A 189 11.38 26.46 -121.60
CA SER A 189 10.80 26.21 -122.93
C SER A 189 11.82 26.30 -124.07
N MET A 190 13.04 26.76 -123.83
CA MET A 190 14.13 26.84 -124.82
C MET A 190 15.17 25.72 -124.69
N SER A 191 14.97 24.75 -123.79
CA SER A 191 15.89 23.62 -123.58
C SER A 191 15.27 22.25 -123.92
N LYS A 192 14.35 22.21 -124.90
CA LYS A 192 13.93 20.97 -125.59
C LYS A 192 14.33 21.01 -127.05
#